data_AF-A0A2G7LSY7-F1
#
_entry.id   AF-A0A2G7LSY7-F1
#
_cell.length_a   1.000
_cell.length_b   1.000
_cell.length_c   1.000
_cell.angle_alpha   90.00
_cell.angle_beta   90.00
_cell.angle_gamma   90.00
#
_symmetry.space_group_name_H-M   'P 1'
#
loop_
_entity.id
_entity.type
_entity.pdbx_description
1 polymer ?
#
loop_
_entity_poly.entity_id
_entity_poly.type
_entity_poly.pdbx_seq_one_letter_code
_entity_poly.pdbx_strand_id
1 'polypeptide(L)'
;MTMIRRHEFTSTLSVFASTLVSTLKDALDPYWDTIYTAETTYANWGNALLTNKKNTSMRFTMCVWAHARGVNIRWGLKNLGSNIASPDLFVNPPLDTDKFMLETPFLCHNGQYNVNYKWSVITNEDILFIHGESLNYPERAYPVRIFLGKCQSLEQEDPAIANKFYGIFPHMPFNTSDNNTSDQYDTPRGVVMTSRNGAEYALYNFGTESIPSPGVGSRYYVTPFMVYHPLEGARGEFKGMRSIVFKNSAQHPDGSILDLGNDGKYYVFHVVDQDYPNTDYGRYYYNTNQVAVYGRPKFFHGARLLGGGQRALLFQI
;
A
#
# COMPACT_ATOMS: atom_id res chain seq x y z
N MET A 1 -2.89 -12.78 21.30
CA MET A 1 -3.71 -11.69 20.77
C MET A 1 -2.74 -10.66 20.21
N THR A 2 -2.72 -10.45 18.91
CA THR A 2 -1.76 -9.55 18.26
C THR A 2 -2.38 -8.16 18.27
N MET A 3 -1.82 -7.26 19.09
CA MET A 3 -2.38 -5.92 19.26
C MET A 3 -2.09 -5.06 18.02
N ILE A 4 -3.10 -4.45 17.42
CA ILE A 4 -2.86 -3.48 16.35
C ILE A 4 -2.37 -2.15 16.96
N ARG A 5 -1.39 -1.52 16.32
CA ARG A 5 -0.97 -0.15 16.65
C ARG A 5 -1.34 0.79 15.51
N ARG A 6 -1.74 2.01 15.87
CA ARG A 6 -1.95 3.12 14.95
C ARG A 6 -1.02 4.24 15.38
N HIS A 7 -0.21 4.69 14.44
CA HIS A 7 0.70 5.83 14.59
C HIS A 7 0.26 6.92 13.64
N GLU A 8 0.32 8.18 14.07
CA GLU A 8 -0.10 9.30 13.26
C GLU A 8 0.94 10.41 13.29
N PHE A 9 1.14 11.04 12.14
CA PHE A 9 2.00 12.21 12.03
C PHE A 9 1.56 13.06 10.84
N THR A 10 2.05 14.29 10.79
CA THR A 10 1.85 15.18 9.65
C THR A 10 3.21 15.57 9.10
N SER A 11 3.39 15.48 7.78
CA SER A 11 4.66 15.86 7.16
C SER A 11 4.49 16.28 5.71
N THR A 12 5.39 17.14 5.25
CA THR A 12 5.64 17.27 3.81
C THR A 12 6.32 16.01 3.27
N LEU A 13 6.28 15.83 1.96
CA LEU A 13 6.90 14.68 1.29
C LEU A 13 8.44 14.65 1.44
N SER A 14 9.09 15.81 1.56
CA SER A 14 10.55 15.93 1.69
C SER A 14 11.12 15.36 2.98
N VAL A 15 10.31 15.29 4.04
CA VAL A 15 10.71 14.74 5.34
C VAL A 15 9.90 13.51 5.72
N PHE A 16 9.16 12.93 4.76
CA PHE A 16 8.32 11.76 5.00
C PHE A 16 9.13 10.58 5.55
N ALA A 17 10.25 10.22 4.92
CA ALA A 17 11.04 9.06 5.31
C ALA A 17 11.60 9.18 6.74
N SER A 18 12.16 10.34 7.09
CA SER A 18 12.67 10.58 8.45
C SER A 18 11.55 10.61 9.49
N THR A 19 10.42 11.26 9.19
CA THR A 19 9.28 11.36 10.12
C THR A 19 8.59 10.02 10.34
N LEU A 20 8.45 9.19 9.31
CA LEU A 20 7.93 7.82 9.42
C LEU A 20 8.79 6.99 10.38
N VAL A 21 10.12 7.01 10.16
CA VAL A 21 11.06 6.25 10.99
C VAL A 21 11.06 6.77 12.42
N SER A 22 11.14 8.09 12.64
CA SER A 22 11.15 8.64 14.00
C SER A 22 9.86 8.33 14.73
N THR A 23 8.70 8.45 14.08
CA THR A 23 7.41 8.15 14.70
C THR A 23 7.34 6.71 15.20
N LEU A 24 7.70 5.74 14.35
CA LEU A 24 7.67 4.32 14.73
C LEU A 24 8.71 3.98 15.80
N LYS A 25 9.90 4.58 15.71
CA LYS A 25 10.98 4.40 16.69
C LYS A 25 10.63 4.98 18.06
N ASP A 26 10.14 6.21 18.10
CA ASP A 26 9.81 6.94 19.34
C ASP A 26 8.58 6.34 20.03
N ALA A 27 7.63 5.81 19.24
CA ALA A 27 6.50 5.04 19.76
C ALA A 27 6.89 3.62 20.23
N LEU A 28 8.16 3.22 20.07
CA LEU A 28 8.68 1.89 20.37
C LEU A 28 7.81 0.78 19.74
N ASP A 29 7.57 0.88 18.43
CA ASP A 29 6.69 -0.08 17.73
C ASP A 29 7.13 -1.53 18.04
N PRO A 30 6.24 -2.40 18.55
CA PRO A 30 6.63 -3.72 19.04
C PRO A 30 6.90 -4.73 17.92
N TYR A 31 6.57 -4.41 16.67
CA TYR A 31 6.60 -5.34 15.55
C TYR A 31 7.67 -5.02 14.52
N TRP A 32 8.03 -3.75 14.37
CA TRP A 32 8.93 -3.28 13.32
C TRP A 32 10.13 -2.51 13.89
N ASP A 33 11.33 -2.89 13.44
CA ASP A 33 12.53 -2.08 13.58
C ASP A 33 12.64 -1.12 12.41
N THR A 34 13.00 0.12 12.70
CA THR A 34 13.05 1.19 11.70
C THR A 34 14.40 1.88 11.68
N ILE A 35 14.96 2.07 10.48
CA ILE A 35 16.21 2.78 10.27
C ILE A 35 15.99 3.83 9.20
N TYR A 36 16.43 5.06 9.48
CA TYR A 36 16.54 6.11 8.49
C TYR A 36 17.97 6.16 7.99
N THR A 37 18.14 6.25 6.67
CA THR A 37 19.42 6.62 6.07
C THR A 37 19.25 7.85 5.22
N ALA A 38 20.25 8.73 5.27
CA ALA A 38 20.35 9.94 4.46
C ALA A 38 20.37 9.61 2.94
N GLU A 39 20.54 10.64 2.12
CA GLU A 39 20.52 10.55 0.67
C GLU A 39 21.54 9.53 0.12
N THR A 40 21.13 8.85 -0.95
CA THR A 40 21.92 7.84 -1.67
C THR A 40 21.78 8.04 -3.17
N THR A 41 22.52 7.27 -3.97
CA THR A 41 22.36 7.24 -5.44
C THR A 41 20.92 6.86 -5.87
N TYR A 42 20.14 6.25 -5.00
CA TYR A 42 18.76 5.83 -5.31
C TYR A 42 17.67 6.62 -4.59
N ALA A 43 18.02 7.52 -3.67
CA ALA A 43 17.09 8.38 -2.93
C ALA A 43 17.71 9.75 -2.64
N ASN A 44 17.09 10.84 -3.09
CA ASN A 44 17.58 12.19 -2.79
C ASN A 44 16.82 12.89 -1.66
N TRP A 45 15.77 12.28 -1.11
CA TRP A 45 15.03 12.75 0.08
C TRP A 45 15.07 11.72 1.22
N GLY A 46 16.11 10.89 1.25
CA GLY A 46 16.34 9.89 2.29
C GLY A 46 15.55 8.60 2.11
N ASN A 47 15.77 7.68 3.05
CA ASN A 47 15.28 6.31 2.97
C ASN A 47 14.70 5.86 4.32
N ALA A 48 13.67 5.02 4.25
CA ALA A 48 13.16 4.29 5.40
C ALA A 48 13.35 2.79 5.19
N LEU A 49 14.02 2.11 6.13
CA LEU A 49 14.08 0.66 6.20
C LEU A 49 13.16 0.21 7.33
N LEU A 50 12.25 -0.72 7.02
CA LEU A 50 11.27 -1.28 7.94
C LEU A 50 11.51 -2.79 8.01
N THR A 51 12.04 -3.29 9.12
CA THR A 51 12.36 -4.71 9.30
C THR A 51 11.44 -5.33 10.33
N ASN A 52 10.82 -6.46 10.01
CA ASN A 52 9.97 -7.14 10.97
C ASN A 52 10.82 -7.81 12.06
N LYS A 53 10.46 -7.58 13.33
CA LYS A 53 11.19 -8.10 14.50
C LYS A 53 11.11 -9.62 14.63
N LYS A 54 10.00 -10.23 14.24
CA LYS A 54 9.76 -11.67 14.34
C LYS A 54 10.26 -12.43 13.11
N ASN A 55 10.26 -11.80 11.94
CA ASN A 55 10.79 -12.34 10.70
C ASN A 55 11.74 -11.34 10.05
N THR A 56 13.01 -11.35 10.43
CA THR A 56 14.00 -10.39 9.95
C THR A 56 14.29 -10.49 8.45
N SER A 57 13.89 -11.59 7.80
CA SER A 57 13.94 -11.69 6.34
C SER A 57 12.89 -10.82 5.65
N MET A 58 11.79 -10.46 6.33
CA MET A 58 10.78 -9.53 5.84
C MET A 58 11.23 -8.10 6.15
N ARG A 59 11.80 -7.45 5.14
CA ARG A 59 12.25 -6.06 5.19
C ARG A 59 11.68 -5.29 4.01
N PHE A 60 11.21 -4.09 4.26
CA PHE A 60 10.78 -3.15 3.23
C PHE A 60 11.73 -1.96 3.22
N THR A 61 12.23 -1.61 2.04
CA THR A 61 13.02 -0.39 1.83
C THR A 61 12.20 0.60 1.02
N MET A 62 12.09 1.83 1.50
CA MET A 62 11.47 2.96 0.83
C MET A 62 12.54 4.00 0.51
N CYS A 63 12.96 4.08 -0.74
CA CYS A 63 13.91 5.08 -1.23
C CYS A 63 13.13 6.25 -1.85
N VAL A 64 13.08 7.40 -1.17
CA VAL A 64 12.28 8.55 -1.64
C VAL A 64 13.09 9.38 -2.62
N TRP A 65 12.55 9.53 -3.83
CA TRP A 65 13.18 10.27 -4.92
C TRP A 65 12.27 11.37 -5.45
N ALA A 66 12.68 12.62 -5.25
CA ALA A 66 12.08 13.77 -5.90
C ALA A 66 12.76 14.07 -7.23
N HIS A 67 11.97 14.54 -8.18
CA HIS A 67 12.43 15.01 -9.49
C HIS A 67 11.63 16.24 -9.89
N ALA A 68 11.94 16.81 -11.06
CA ALA A 68 11.31 18.03 -11.55
C ALA A 68 9.79 17.91 -11.77
N ARG A 69 9.20 16.71 -11.68
CA ARG A 69 7.78 16.48 -11.99
C ARG A 69 7.01 15.70 -10.93
N GLY A 70 7.65 15.33 -9.81
CA GLY A 70 7.04 14.42 -8.86
C GLY A 70 7.97 13.94 -7.76
N VAL A 71 7.41 13.07 -6.93
CA VAL A 71 8.09 12.37 -5.84
C VAL A 71 7.61 10.93 -5.86
N ASN A 72 8.56 10.01 -5.94
CA ASN A 72 8.28 8.60 -6.06
C ASN A 72 9.05 7.81 -4.99
N ILE A 73 8.48 6.68 -4.58
CA ILE A 73 9.18 5.67 -3.78
C ILE A 73 9.73 4.62 -4.74
N ARG A 74 11.02 4.34 -4.62
CA ARG A 74 11.65 3.13 -5.16
C ARG A 74 11.73 2.09 -4.05
N TRP A 75 11.43 0.85 -4.38
CA TRP A 75 11.17 -0.17 -3.38
C TRP A 75 12.27 -1.21 -3.26
N GLY A 76 12.39 -1.75 -2.06
CA GLY A 76 13.14 -2.97 -1.80
C GLY A 76 12.38 -3.94 -0.89
N LEU A 77 12.60 -5.24 -1.10
CA LEU A 77 12.01 -6.35 -0.34
C LEU A 77 13.05 -7.24 0.35
N LYS A 78 14.31 -7.20 -0.11
CA LYS A 78 15.36 -8.07 0.42
C LYS A 78 16.07 -7.44 1.60
N ASN A 79 16.20 -8.22 2.67
CA ASN A 79 17.21 -7.95 3.66
C ASN A 79 18.59 -8.45 3.17
N LEU A 80 19.43 -7.51 2.75
CA LEU A 80 20.80 -7.79 2.29
C LEU A 80 21.84 -7.80 3.44
N GLY A 81 21.40 -7.89 4.70
CA GLY A 81 22.28 -7.90 5.86
C GLY A 81 22.98 -6.56 6.14
N SER A 82 22.63 -5.50 5.39
CA SER A 82 23.19 -4.17 5.52
C SER A 82 22.17 -3.19 6.10
N ASN A 83 22.63 -2.19 6.84
CA ASN A 83 21.80 -1.05 7.26
C ASN A 83 21.73 0.04 6.19
N ILE A 84 22.44 -0.14 5.06
CA ILE A 84 22.34 0.75 3.91
C ILE A 84 21.08 0.40 3.12
N ALA A 85 20.22 1.38 2.88
CA ALA A 85 19.04 1.24 2.03
C ALA A 85 19.43 0.81 0.61
N SER A 86 18.77 -0.22 0.10
CA SER A 86 18.85 -0.63 -1.30
C SER A 86 17.44 -0.90 -1.82
N PRO A 87 17.02 -0.25 -2.93
CA PRO A 87 15.76 -0.58 -3.59
C PRO A 87 16.01 -1.72 -4.59
N ASP A 88 16.06 -2.96 -4.09
CA ASP A 88 16.38 -4.13 -4.91
C ASP A 88 15.42 -4.36 -6.08
N LEU A 89 14.15 -3.93 -5.98
CA LEU A 89 13.21 -3.97 -7.10
C LEU A 89 13.55 -2.98 -8.21
N PHE A 90 14.26 -1.89 -7.88
CA PHE A 90 14.70 -0.91 -8.86
C PHE A 90 16.06 -1.27 -9.48
N VAL A 91 16.93 -1.92 -8.70
CA VAL A 91 18.25 -2.36 -9.17
C VAL A 91 18.13 -3.64 -10.01
N ASN A 92 17.31 -4.59 -9.56
CA ASN A 92 17.09 -5.89 -10.18
C ASN A 92 15.57 -6.14 -10.31
N PRO A 93 14.88 -5.43 -11.23
CA PRO A 93 13.45 -5.63 -11.44
C PRO A 93 13.16 -7.07 -11.93
N PRO A 94 11.90 -7.53 -11.84
CA PRO A 94 11.47 -8.78 -12.46
C PRO A 94 11.79 -8.77 -13.96
N LEU A 95 11.95 -9.97 -14.53
CA LEU A 95 12.17 -10.13 -15.96
C LEU A 95 11.09 -9.39 -16.76
N ASP A 96 11.49 -8.76 -17.87
CA ASP A 96 10.62 -8.00 -18.78
C ASP A 96 9.84 -6.85 -18.13
N THR A 97 10.25 -6.40 -16.94
CA THR A 97 9.65 -5.24 -16.25
C THR A 97 10.64 -4.09 -16.18
N ASP A 98 10.24 -2.91 -16.65
CA ASP A 98 11.02 -1.70 -16.46
C ASP A 98 11.00 -1.29 -14.98
N LYS A 99 12.18 -1.04 -14.38
CA LYS A 99 12.33 -0.60 -12.99
C LYS A 99 11.51 0.64 -12.64
N PHE A 100 11.32 1.57 -13.58
CA PHE A 100 10.55 2.79 -13.36
C PHE A 100 9.04 2.51 -13.23
N MET A 101 8.59 1.37 -13.74
CA MET A 101 7.20 0.90 -13.65
C MET A 101 6.88 0.21 -12.30
N LEU A 102 7.87 0.10 -11.42
CA LEU A 102 7.74 -0.42 -10.06
C LEU A 102 7.87 0.69 -9.01
N GLU A 103 7.83 1.95 -9.42
CA GLU A 103 7.84 3.08 -8.49
C GLU A 103 6.43 3.42 -8.03
N THR A 104 6.29 3.91 -6.80
CA THR A 104 5.00 4.42 -6.29
C THR A 104 5.03 5.94 -6.22
N PRO A 105 4.22 6.67 -7.01
CA PRO A 105 4.15 8.13 -6.93
C PRO A 105 3.43 8.57 -5.66
N PHE A 106 3.76 9.75 -5.14
CA PHE A 106 2.93 10.45 -4.14
C PHE A 106 2.00 11.48 -4.78
N LEU A 107 2.27 11.96 -5.99
CA LEU A 107 1.52 13.04 -6.63
C LEU A 107 1.50 12.91 -8.16
N CYS A 108 0.52 13.55 -8.81
CA CYS A 108 0.24 13.34 -10.23
C CYS A 108 0.87 14.37 -11.19
N HIS A 109 1.41 15.50 -10.71
CA HIS A 109 1.92 16.57 -11.58
C HIS A 109 2.93 17.53 -10.91
N ASN A 110 3.80 18.13 -11.73
CA ASN A 110 4.80 19.16 -11.39
C ASN A 110 4.25 20.36 -10.58
N GLY A 111 5.06 20.86 -9.64
CA GLY A 111 5.10 22.27 -9.25
C GLY A 111 5.16 22.54 -7.74
N GLN A 112 4.86 21.56 -6.89
CA GLN A 112 4.65 21.82 -5.47
C GLN A 112 5.23 20.68 -4.61
N TYR A 113 6.39 20.94 -4.01
CA TYR A 113 7.02 20.07 -3.01
C TYR A 113 6.43 20.24 -1.61
N ASN A 114 5.46 21.16 -1.47
CA ASN A 114 4.85 21.58 -0.21
C ASN A 114 3.47 20.96 0.00
N VAL A 115 3.20 19.79 -0.60
CA VAL A 115 2.03 19.00 -0.24
C VAL A 115 2.27 18.42 1.15
N ASN A 116 1.37 18.74 2.06
CA ASN A 116 1.38 18.26 3.43
C ASN A 116 0.36 17.14 3.56
N TYR A 117 0.79 16.04 4.15
CA TYR A 117 -0.04 14.86 4.33
C TYR A 117 -0.26 14.62 5.82
N LYS A 118 -1.49 14.24 6.17
CA LYS A 118 -1.77 13.51 7.40
C LYS A 118 -1.53 12.03 7.12
N TRP A 119 -0.61 11.44 7.85
CA TRP A 119 -0.24 10.03 7.74
C TRP A 119 -0.84 9.24 8.89
N SER A 120 -1.36 8.06 8.57
CA SER A 120 -1.70 7.02 9.54
C SER A 120 -0.95 5.76 9.16
N VAL A 121 -0.21 5.19 10.11
CA VAL A 121 0.53 3.94 9.93
C VAL A 121 -0.05 2.91 10.89
N ILE A 122 -0.57 1.83 10.33
CA ILE A 122 -1.22 0.77 11.09
C ILE A 122 -0.32 -0.47 11.05
N THR A 123 0.12 -0.95 12.20
CA THR A 123 1.06 -2.07 12.32
C THR A 123 0.49 -3.21 13.14
N ASN A 124 0.89 -4.43 12.77
CA ASN A 124 0.84 -5.61 13.62
C ASN A 124 2.09 -6.49 13.32
N GLU A 125 2.12 -7.72 13.85
CA GLU A 125 3.26 -8.62 13.68
C GLU A 125 3.55 -9.06 12.23
N ASP A 126 2.58 -8.92 11.32
CA ASP A 126 2.66 -9.43 9.96
C ASP A 126 2.56 -8.32 8.90
N ILE A 127 2.01 -7.16 9.25
CA ILE A 127 1.73 -6.08 8.30
C ILE A 127 2.09 -4.69 8.84
N LEU A 128 2.33 -3.79 7.90
CA LEU A 128 2.43 -2.36 8.04
C LEU A 128 1.65 -1.72 6.89
N PHE A 129 0.57 -1.02 7.21
CA PHE A 129 -0.24 -0.29 6.26
C PHE A 129 0.01 1.21 6.41
N ILE A 130 0.36 1.88 5.32
CA ILE A 130 0.60 3.33 5.27
C ILE A 130 -0.57 3.98 4.52
N HIS A 131 -1.25 4.88 5.22
CA HIS A 131 -2.28 5.74 4.66
C HIS A 131 -1.82 7.19 4.69
N GLY A 132 -2.01 7.92 3.58
CA GLY A 132 -1.76 9.35 3.49
C GLY A 132 -2.95 10.09 2.91
N GLU A 133 -3.45 11.07 3.66
CA GLU A 133 -4.48 12.02 3.23
C GLU A 133 -3.87 13.40 3.04
N SER A 134 -4.08 14.00 1.86
CA SER A 134 -3.54 15.33 1.58
C SER A 134 -4.32 16.41 2.32
N LEU A 135 -3.62 17.26 3.06
CA LEU A 135 -4.21 18.38 3.80
C LEU A 135 -4.35 19.65 2.93
N ASN A 136 -3.58 19.73 1.86
CA ASN A 136 -3.61 20.81 0.89
C ASN A 136 -3.47 20.26 -0.54
N TYR A 137 -3.96 21.00 -1.53
CA TYR A 137 -3.92 20.59 -2.95
C TYR A 137 -4.48 19.17 -3.22
N PRO A 138 -5.65 18.79 -2.65
CA PRO A 138 -6.22 17.44 -2.80
C PRO A 138 -6.52 17.06 -4.26
N GLU A 139 -6.58 18.04 -5.17
CA GLU A 139 -6.75 17.83 -6.61
C GLU A 139 -5.47 17.38 -7.34
N ARG A 140 -4.30 17.42 -6.66
CA ARG A 140 -2.98 17.10 -7.24
C ARG A 140 -2.25 15.97 -6.53
N ALA A 141 -2.61 15.76 -5.27
CA ALA A 141 -2.03 14.79 -4.37
C ALA A 141 -2.76 13.46 -4.49
N TYR A 142 -2.03 12.34 -4.51
CA TYR A 142 -2.70 11.04 -4.50
C TYR A 142 -3.10 10.65 -3.08
N PRO A 143 -4.26 9.99 -2.89
CA PRO A 143 -4.55 9.30 -1.65
C PRO A 143 -3.60 8.11 -1.57
N VAL A 144 -2.72 8.13 -0.58
CA VAL A 144 -1.69 7.10 -0.44
C VAL A 144 -2.26 5.94 0.34
N ARG A 145 -2.18 4.74 -0.23
CA ARG A 145 -2.54 3.47 0.42
C ARG A 145 -1.48 2.47 0.05
N ILE A 146 -0.74 1.97 1.03
CA ILE A 146 0.35 1.04 0.76
C ILE A 146 0.27 -0.06 1.81
N PHE A 147 0.02 -1.28 1.34
CA PHE A 147 0.15 -2.46 2.16
C PHE A 147 1.55 -3.04 2.02
N LEU A 148 2.25 -3.17 3.15
CA LEU A 148 3.53 -3.86 3.27
C LEU A 148 3.32 -5.02 4.24
N GLY A 149 3.52 -6.26 3.82
CA GLY A 149 3.43 -7.37 4.77
C GLY A 149 3.07 -8.70 4.17
N LYS A 150 2.78 -9.65 5.06
CA LYS A 150 2.43 -11.02 4.68
C LYS A 150 1.08 -11.12 4.01
N CYS A 151 1.01 -12.02 3.05
CA CYS A 151 -0.24 -12.54 2.53
C CYS A 151 -0.54 -13.88 3.21
N GLN A 152 -1.81 -14.12 3.51
CA GLN A 152 -2.30 -15.41 3.98
C GLN A 152 -2.62 -16.25 2.75
N SER A 153 -1.98 -17.41 2.61
CA SER A 153 -2.28 -18.35 1.52
C SER A 153 -3.64 -19.03 1.76
N LEU A 154 -4.37 -19.31 0.66
CA LEU A 154 -5.62 -20.06 0.71
C LEU A 154 -5.38 -21.55 0.98
N GLU A 155 -4.23 -22.05 0.51
CA GLU A 155 -3.82 -23.44 0.63
C GLU A 155 -2.58 -23.51 1.55
N GLN A 156 -2.31 -24.69 2.08
CA GLN A 156 -1.06 -24.94 2.78
C GLN A 156 0.10 -24.88 1.78
N GLU A 157 0.96 -23.86 1.89
CA GLU A 157 2.12 -23.70 1.01
C GLU A 157 3.26 -24.64 1.40
N ASP A 158 4.11 -24.94 0.42
CA ASP A 158 5.42 -25.55 0.65
C ASP A 158 6.20 -24.69 1.68
N PRO A 159 6.69 -25.30 2.78
CA PRO A 159 7.48 -24.59 3.79
C PRO A 159 8.65 -23.76 3.24
N ALA A 160 9.22 -24.13 2.09
CA ALA A 160 10.32 -23.42 1.44
C ALA A 160 9.93 -22.02 0.92
N ILE A 161 8.64 -21.80 0.60
CA ILE A 161 8.12 -20.54 0.06
C ILE A 161 7.10 -19.86 0.96
N ALA A 162 6.47 -20.59 1.90
CA ALA A 162 5.42 -20.08 2.77
C ALA A 162 5.83 -18.82 3.55
N ASN A 163 7.06 -18.78 4.07
CA ASN A 163 7.58 -17.62 4.81
C ASN A 163 7.97 -16.44 3.92
N LYS A 164 7.92 -16.60 2.59
CA LYS A 164 8.27 -15.60 1.58
C LYS A 164 7.04 -15.05 0.86
N PHE A 165 5.83 -15.42 1.27
CA PHE A 165 4.61 -14.84 0.72
C PHE A 165 4.25 -13.52 1.41
N TYR A 166 5.05 -12.50 1.15
CA TYR A 166 4.84 -11.12 1.59
C TYR A 166 5.20 -10.17 0.45
N GLY A 167 4.71 -8.93 0.49
CA GLY A 167 4.89 -8.03 -0.64
C GLY A 167 4.55 -6.57 -0.37
N ILE A 168 4.70 -5.78 -1.44
CA ILE A 168 4.31 -4.38 -1.53
C ILE A 168 3.13 -4.28 -2.48
N PHE A 169 2.03 -3.72 -1.98
CA PHE A 169 0.81 -3.49 -2.75
C PHE A 169 0.41 -2.02 -2.60
N PRO A 170 0.83 -1.17 -3.55
CA PRO A 170 0.61 0.27 -3.46
C PRO A 170 -0.70 0.71 -4.11
N HIS A 171 -1.09 1.95 -3.85
CA HIS A 171 -2.29 2.55 -4.41
C HIS A 171 -2.23 2.72 -5.93
N MET A 172 -1.05 2.90 -6.53
CA MET A 172 -0.87 2.98 -7.98
C MET A 172 -0.41 1.60 -8.50
N PRO A 173 -1.08 0.99 -9.49
CA PRO A 173 -0.72 -0.34 -9.96
C PRO A 173 0.68 -0.38 -10.58
N PHE A 174 1.47 -1.37 -10.19
CA PHE A 174 2.76 -1.63 -10.85
C PHE A 174 2.58 -2.14 -12.28
N ASN A 175 3.62 -1.89 -13.10
CA ASN A 175 3.76 -2.43 -14.46
C ASN A 175 2.50 -2.27 -15.33
N THR A 176 1.88 -1.08 -15.26
CA THR A 176 0.69 -0.71 -16.02
C THR A 176 0.86 0.72 -16.54
N SER A 177 0.83 0.90 -17.86
CA SER A 177 0.82 2.22 -18.50
C SER A 177 -0.04 2.20 -19.74
N ASP A 178 -1.30 2.63 -19.64
CA ASP A 178 -2.17 2.75 -20.81
C ASP A 178 -3.05 4.01 -20.71
N ASN A 179 -2.95 4.89 -21.71
CA ASN A 179 -3.73 6.12 -21.78
C ASN A 179 -5.15 5.90 -22.31
N ASN A 180 -5.39 4.76 -22.97
CA ASN A 180 -6.65 4.43 -23.63
C ASN A 180 -7.54 3.49 -22.79
N THR A 181 -7.02 2.91 -21.70
CA THR A 181 -7.83 2.03 -20.84
C THR A 181 -8.79 2.85 -19.99
N SER A 182 -10.07 2.45 -20.07
CA SER A 182 -11.04 2.89 -19.07
C SER A 182 -10.71 2.28 -17.72
N ASP A 183 -10.98 3.03 -16.66
CA ASP A 183 -10.80 2.69 -15.25
C ASP A 183 -11.12 1.26 -14.81
N GLN A 184 -12.10 0.63 -15.45
CA GLN A 184 -12.56 -0.73 -15.13
C GLN A 184 -11.58 -1.82 -15.59
N TYR A 185 -10.62 -1.49 -16.46
CA TYR A 185 -9.64 -2.43 -17.01
C TYR A 185 -8.25 -2.32 -16.36
N ASP A 186 -7.99 -1.25 -15.60
CA ASP A 186 -6.76 -1.14 -14.81
C ASP A 186 -6.86 -2.13 -13.64
N THR A 187 -5.94 -3.09 -13.59
CA THR A 187 -5.89 -4.08 -12.51
C THR A 187 -4.92 -3.60 -11.43
N PRO A 188 -5.35 -3.40 -10.16
CA PRO A 188 -4.43 -3.23 -9.05
C PRO A 188 -3.34 -4.29 -9.03
N ARG A 189 -2.08 -3.85 -8.93
CA ARG A 189 -0.92 -4.74 -9.01
C ARG A 189 0.17 -4.34 -8.02
N GLY A 190 0.66 -5.34 -7.30
CA GLY A 190 1.79 -5.26 -6.38
C GLY A 190 2.87 -6.28 -6.74
N VAL A 191 3.90 -6.36 -5.91
CA VAL A 191 4.99 -7.35 -6.02
C VAL A 191 5.04 -8.18 -4.74
N VAL A 192 5.14 -9.51 -4.89
CA VAL A 192 5.47 -10.42 -3.79
C VAL A 192 6.93 -10.81 -3.85
N MET A 193 7.52 -11.09 -2.69
CA MET A 193 8.93 -11.51 -2.59
C MET A 193 9.20 -12.79 -3.38
N THR A 194 8.32 -13.78 -3.31
CA THR A 194 8.47 -15.05 -4.04
C THR A 194 7.12 -15.58 -4.50
N SER A 195 7.00 -16.00 -5.76
CA SER A 195 5.80 -16.63 -6.36
C SER A 195 5.58 -18.06 -5.85
N ARG A 196 4.45 -18.70 -6.20
CA ARG A 196 4.20 -20.11 -5.88
C ARG A 196 5.24 -21.05 -6.49
N ASN A 197 5.80 -20.67 -7.63
CA ASN A 197 6.82 -21.43 -8.36
C ASN A 197 8.26 -21.07 -7.95
N GLY A 198 8.45 -20.27 -6.89
CA GLY A 198 9.78 -19.91 -6.40
C GLY A 198 10.43 -18.72 -7.12
N ALA A 199 9.75 -18.08 -8.09
CA ALA A 199 10.27 -16.91 -8.78
C ALA A 199 10.28 -15.68 -7.86
N GLU A 200 11.41 -14.99 -7.74
CA GLU A 200 11.51 -13.79 -6.92
C GLU A 200 10.83 -12.59 -7.59
N TYR A 201 10.30 -11.68 -6.76
CA TYR A 201 9.68 -10.41 -7.19
C TYR A 201 8.51 -10.55 -8.18
N ALA A 202 7.74 -11.62 -8.07
CA ALA A 202 6.61 -11.83 -8.96
C ALA A 202 5.51 -10.76 -8.78
N LEU A 203 4.98 -10.27 -9.90
CA LEU A 203 3.88 -9.32 -9.93
C LEU A 203 2.56 -10.03 -9.65
N TYR A 204 1.82 -9.59 -8.63
CA TYR A 204 0.50 -10.12 -8.32
C TYR A 204 -0.54 -9.03 -8.41
N ASN A 205 -1.70 -9.39 -8.92
CA ASN A 205 -2.88 -8.55 -8.84
C ASN A 205 -3.50 -8.68 -7.43
N PHE A 206 -4.16 -7.63 -6.96
CA PHE A 206 -4.82 -7.66 -5.66
C PHE A 206 -6.12 -6.87 -5.67
N GLY A 207 -7.15 -7.25 -4.93
CA GLY A 207 -8.30 -6.36 -4.78
C GLY A 207 -9.49 -6.96 -4.07
N THR A 208 -10.54 -6.14 -3.93
CA THR A 208 -11.79 -6.50 -3.26
C THR A 208 -12.97 -6.18 -4.17
N GLU A 209 -13.96 -7.06 -4.28
CA GLU A 209 -15.25 -6.65 -4.84
C GLU A 209 -15.95 -5.76 -3.81
N SER A 210 -15.91 -4.43 -4.00
CA SER A 210 -16.58 -3.49 -3.11
C SER A 210 -18.08 -3.46 -3.42
N ILE A 211 -18.84 -4.36 -2.81
CA ILE A 211 -20.31 -4.36 -2.86
C ILE A 211 -20.82 -3.50 -1.67
N PRO A 212 -21.81 -2.62 -1.85
CA PRO A 212 -22.42 -1.90 -0.74
C PRO A 212 -22.92 -2.86 0.34
N SER A 213 -22.77 -2.49 1.61
CA SER A 213 -23.44 -3.24 2.67
C SER A 213 -24.95 -3.26 2.40
N PRO A 214 -25.62 -4.41 2.62
CA PRO A 214 -27.03 -4.63 2.24
C PRO A 214 -28.08 -3.69 2.86
N GLY A 215 -27.69 -2.65 3.59
CA GLY A 215 -28.59 -1.60 4.08
C GLY A 215 -29.54 -2.04 5.20
N VAL A 216 -29.78 -1.12 6.13
CA VAL A 216 -30.74 -1.12 7.28
C VAL A 216 -30.71 -2.32 8.26
N GLY A 217 -30.07 -3.44 7.94
CA GLY A 217 -29.77 -4.52 8.87
C GLY A 217 -28.30 -4.51 9.26
N SER A 218 -27.96 -5.05 10.43
CA SER A 218 -26.58 -5.27 10.92
C SER A 218 -25.76 -6.26 10.08
N ARG A 219 -26.13 -6.48 8.82
CA ARG A 219 -25.47 -7.41 7.90
C ARG A 219 -24.40 -6.63 7.15
N TYR A 220 -23.16 -6.96 7.48
CA TYR A 220 -21.99 -6.41 6.83
C TYR A 220 -21.47 -7.39 5.79
N TYR A 221 -20.98 -6.87 4.66
CA TYR A 221 -20.20 -7.68 3.72
C TYR A 221 -18.74 -7.28 3.88
N VAL A 222 -17.99 -8.14 4.57
CA VAL A 222 -16.55 -7.98 4.77
C VAL A 222 -15.83 -8.69 3.65
N THR A 223 -14.98 -7.98 2.92
CA THR A 223 -14.29 -8.53 1.75
C THR A 223 -12.79 -8.62 1.96
N PRO A 224 -12.19 -9.78 1.65
CA PRO A 224 -10.75 -9.92 1.63
C PRO A 224 -10.13 -9.25 0.41
N PHE A 225 -8.94 -8.72 0.59
CA PHE A 225 -8.05 -8.33 -0.51
C PHE A 225 -7.44 -9.60 -1.09
N MET A 226 -8.09 -10.18 -2.08
CA MET A 226 -7.63 -11.36 -2.78
C MET A 226 -6.35 -11.04 -3.55
N VAL A 227 -5.34 -11.91 -3.45
CA VAL A 227 -4.04 -11.80 -4.11
C VAL A 227 -3.91 -12.94 -5.10
N TYR A 228 -3.72 -12.61 -6.38
CA TYR A 228 -3.75 -13.59 -7.47
C TYR A 228 -2.74 -13.26 -8.57
N HIS A 229 -2.26 -14.30 -9.25
CA HIS A 229 -1.39 -14.18 -10.41
C HIS A 229 -2.13 -14.69 -11.65
N PRO A 230 -2.05 -14.00 -12.81
CA PRO A 230 -2.77 -14.41 -14.02
C PRO A 230 -2.53 -15.86 -14.45
N LEU A 231 -1.34 -16.39 -14.20
CA LEU A 231 -0.96 -17.77 -14.54
C LEU A 231 -1.07 -18.76 -13.38
N GLU A 232 -1.13 -18.31 -12.13
CA GLU A 232 -1.18 -19.21 -10.95
C GLU A 232 -2.58 -19.25 -10.31
N GLY A 233 -3.49 -18.35 -10.70
CA GLY A 233 -4.79 -18.18 -10.08
C GLY A 233 -4.72 -17.45 -8.73
N ALA A 234 -5.77 -17.62 -7.92
CA ALA A 234 -5.83 -17.05 -6.58
C ALA A 234 -4.87 -17.79 -5.65
N ARG A 235 -3.95 -17.04 -5.03
CA ARG A 235 -2.95 -17.61 -4.13
C ARG A 235 -3.32 -17.40 -2.66
N GLY A 236 -3.89 -16.25 -2.36
CA GLY A 236 -4.08 -15.81 -0.98
C GLY A 236 -4.85 -14.52 -0.86
N GLU A 237 -4.65 -13.87 0.27
CA GLU A 237 -5.25 -12.60 0.62
C GLU A 237 -4.30 -11.78 1.51
N PHE A 238 -4.53 -10.49 1.67
CA PHE A 238 -3.79 -9.72 2.68
C PHE A 238 -4.04 -10.26 4.08
N LYS A 239 -2.97 -10.45 4.86
CA LYS A 239 -3.10 -10.97 6.21
C LYS A 239 -3.62 -9.89 7.15
N GLY A 240 -4.70 -10.20 7.88
CA GLY A 240 -5.23 -9.32 8.93
C GLY A 240 -5.84 -8.01 8.45
N MET A 241 -6.01 -7.81 7.13
CA MET A 241 -6.67 -6.64 6.55
C MET A 241 -7.81 -7.05 5.62
N ARG A 242 -8.96 -6.40 5.78
CA ARG A 242 -10.17 -6.56 4.98
C ARG A 242 -10.74 -5.20 4.62
N SER A 243 -11.70 -5.16 3.70
CA SER A 243 -12.50 -3.96 3.47
C SER A 243 -13.97 -4.22 3.76
N ILE A 244 -14.69 -3.11 3.96
CA ILE A 244 -16.12 -3.07 4.19
C ILE A 244 -16.65 -1.76 3.61
N VAL A 245 -17.93 -1.74 3.26
CA VAL A 245 -18.66 -0.53 2.89
C VAL A 245 -19.75 -0.30 3.92
N PHE A 246 -19.67 0.79 4.68
CA PHE A 246 -20.76 1.22 5.55
C PHE A 246 -21.78 2.07 4.79
N LYS A 247 -22.97 2.23 5.36
CA LYS A 247 -24.02 3.09 4.80
C LYS A 247 -23.59 4.56 4.73
N ASN A 248 -22.82 5.02 5.72
CA ASN A 248 -22.23 6.36 5.77
C ASN A 248 -21.06 6.40 6.78
N SER A 249 -20.31 7.49 6.78
CA SER A 249 -19.13 7.71 7.62
C SER A 249 -19.40 7.92 9.11
N ALA A 250 -20.67 8.06 9.53
CA ALA A 250 -21.02 8.16 10.94
C ALA A 250 -21.09 6.79 11.64
N GLN A 251 -21.12 5.69 10.87
CA GLN A 251 -21.13 4.34 11.43
C GLN A 251 -19.71 3.92 11.81
N HIS A 252 -19.53 3.46 13.06
CA HIS A 252 -18.27 2.91 13.57
C HIS A 252 -17.05 3.83 13.40
N PRO A 253 -16.88 4.86 14.25
CA PRO A 253 -15.77 5.82 14.14
C PRO A 253 -14.39 5.16 14.02
N ASP A 254 -13.43 5.86 13.43
CA ASP A 254 -12.06 5.34 13.32
C ASP A 254 -11.49 4.93 14.68
N GLY A 255 -10.92 3.73 14.75
CA GLY A 255 -10.40 3.14 15.99
C GLY A 255 -11.45 2.44 16.85
N SER A 256 -12.74 2.50 16.47
CA SER A 256 -13.77 1.67 17.10
C SER A 256 -13.59 0.19 16.73
N ILE A 257 -14.21 -0.67 17.54
CA ILE A 257 -14.21 -2.12 17.33
C ILE A 257 -15.55 -2.54 16.71
N LEU A 258 -15.48 -3.17 15.55
CA LEU A 258 -16.59 -3.90 14.94
C LEU A 258 -16.50 -5.36 15.36
N ASP A 259 -17.46 -5.81 16.16
CA ASP A 259 -17.58 -7.20 16.61
C ASP A 259 -18.65 -7.92 15.77
N LEU A 260 -18.22 -8.88 14.95
CA LEU A 260 -19.10 -9.70 14.12
C LEU A 260 -19.32 -11.10 14.74
N GLY A 261 -19.01 -11.27 16.02
CA GLY A 261 -19.13 -12.54 16.72
C GLY A 261 -18.12 -13.58 16.18
N ASN A 262 -18.64 -14.68 15.64
CA ASN A 262 -17.81 -15.76 15.12
C ASN A 262 -17.00 -15.37 13.88
N ASP A 263 -17.44 -14.34 13.16
CA ASP A 263 -16.76 -13.87 11.94
C ASP A 263 -15.55 -12.97 12.26
N GLY A 264 -15.36 -12.59 13.53
CA GLY A 264 -14.17 -11.91 14.01
C GLY A 264 -14.43 -10.52 14.60
N LYS A 265 -13.36 -9.94 15.17
CA LYS A 265 -13.34 -8.58 15.72
C LYS A 265 -12.32 -7.75 14.97
N TYR A 266 -12.70 -6.52 14.64
CA TYR A 266 -11.91 -5.67 13.77
C TYR A 266 -11.82 -4.25 14.31
N TYR A 267 -10.64 -3.63 14.20
CA TYR A 267 -10.52 -2.19 14.26
C TYR A 267 -10.97 -1.59 12.94
N VAL A 268 -11.80 -0.55 13.03
CA VAL A 268 -12.32 0.18 11.86
C VAL A 268 -11.43 1.37 11.53
N PHE A 269 -11.12 1.55 10.25
CA PHE A 269 -10.40 2.70 9.72
C PHE A 269 -11.04 3.16 8.42
N HIS A 270 -11.72 4.31 8.44
CA HIS A 270 -12.30 4.89 7.24
C HIS A 270 -11.22 5.41 6.31
N VAL A 271 -11.48 5.27 5.01
CA VAL A 271 -10.63 5.82 3.97
C VAL A 271 -11.43 6.79 3.14
N VAL A 272 -10.82 7.90 2.72
CA VAL A 272 -11.50 8.87 1.84
C VAL A 272 -11.82 8.19 0.51
N ASP A 273 -13.10 8.06 0.19
CA ASP A 273 -13.55 7.69 -1.16
C ASP A 273 -13.31 8.88 -2.08
N GLN A 274 -12.08 9.01 -2.58
CA GLN A 274 -11.79 10.01 -3.58
C GLN A 274 -12.33 9.49 -4.92
N ASP A 275 -13.32 10.18 -5.46
CA ASP A 275 -13.65 10.07 -6.88
C ASP A 275 -12.35 10.30 -7.65
N TYR A 276 -11.87 9.28 -8.36
CA TYR A 276 -10.66 9.44 -9.17
C TYR A 276 -10.92 10.62 -10.10
N PRO A 277 -10.06 11.65 -10.11
CA PRO A 277 -10.29 12.78 -10.97
C PRO A 277 -10.39 12.26 -12.41
N ASN A 278 -11.60 12.35 -12.96
CA ASN A 278 -11.89 12.00 -14.34
C ASN A 278 -11.35 13.05 -15.31
N THR A 279 -10.71 14.10 -14.81
CA THR A 279 -9.94 15.09 -15.55
C THR A 279 -8.47 14.67 -15.66
N ASP A 280 -7.70 15.22 -16.60
CA ASP A 280 -6.29 14.83 -16.85
C ASP A 280 -5.37 14.87 -15.62
N TYR A 281 -5.72 15.64 -14.59
CA TYR A 281 -5.04 15.67 -13.30
C TYR A 281 -5.31 14.37 -12.54
N GLY A 282 -4.34 13.47 -12.43
CA GLY A 282 -4.45 12.22 -11.64
C GLY A 282 -4.55 10.93 -12.46
N ARG A 283 -4.69 11.03 -13.80
CA ARG A 283 -4.69 9.89 -14.73
C ARG A 283 -3.30 9.36 -15.09
N TYR A 284 -2.28 10.11 -14.71
CA TYR A 284 -0.90 9.73 -14.92
C TYR A 284 -0.03 10.38 -13.86
N TYR A 285 1.16 9.84 -13.71
CA TYR A 285 2.24 10.44 -12.93
C TYR A 285 3.51 10.45 -13.78
N TYR A 286 4.55 11.13 -13.31
CA TYR A 286 5.87 11.03 -13.91
C TYR A 286 6.72 10.10 -13.06
N ASN A 287 7.34 9.12 -13.70
CA ASN A 287 8.37 8.31 -13.03
C ASN A 287 9.65 9.13 -12.82
N THR A 288 10.62 8.57 -12.13
CA THR A 288 11.87 9.29 -11.85
C THR A 288 12.74 9.54 -13.10
N ASN A 289 12.46 8.87 -14.23
CA ASN A 289 13.02 9.22 -15.55
C ASN A 289 12.25 10.35 -16.26
N GLN A 290 11.29 10.97 -15.58
CA GLN A 290 10.44 12.05 -16.08
C GLN A 290 9.54 11.66 -17.27
N VAL A 291 9.32 10.35 -17.46
CA VAL A 291 8.38 9.82 -18.45
C VAL A 291 7.01 9.70 -17.81
N ALA A 292 5.96 10.10 -18.56
CA ALA A 292 4.59 9.94 -18.09
C ALA A 292 4.21 8.46 -18.08
N VAL A 293 3.66 7.99 -16.97
CA VAL A 293 3.11 6.66 -16.78
C VAL A 293 1.60 6.80 -16.57
N TYR A 294 0.82 6.23 -17.48
CA TYR A 294 -0.63 6.38 -17.49
C TYR A 294 -1.27 5.31 -16.61
N GLY A 295 -1.88 5.75 -15.52
CA GLY A 295 -2.46 4.88 -14.52
C GLY A 295 -3.18 5.69 -13.47
N ARG A 296 -4.18 5.06 -12.85
CA ARG A 296 -4.99 5.69 -11.80
C ARG A 296 -4.72 4.96 -10.48
N PRO A 297 -4.88 5.61 -9.32
CA PRO A 297 -4.91 4.88 -8.06
C PRO A 297 -6.02 3.80 -8.11
N LYS A 298 -5.72 2.57 -7.70
CA LYS A 298 -6.60 1.39 -7.84
C LYS A 298 -6.60 0.46 -6.63
N PHE A 299 -6.37 0.97 -5.42
CA PHE A 299 -6.31 0.12 -4.21
C PHE A 299 -7.62 -0.69 -3.95
N PHE A 300 -8.78 -0.17 -4.37
CA PHE A 300 -10.06 -0.89 -4.34
C PHE A 300 -10.55 -1.14 -5.78
N HIS A 301 -11.27 -2.26 -6.02
CA HIS A 301 -11.91 -2.45 -7.33
C HIS A 301 -13.03 -1.40 -7.50
N GLY A 302 -12.86 -0.53 -8.48
CA GLY A 302 -13.78 0.54 -8.83
C GLY A 302 -13.57 1.85 -8.08
N ALA A 303 -13.73 2.97 -8.79
CA ALA A 303 -13.70 4.31 -8.20
C ALA A 303 -14.89 4.56 -7.28
N ARG A 304 -16.06 4.12 -7.75
CA ARG A 304 -17.36 4.50 -7.20
C ARG A 304 -18.05 3.29 -6.60
N LEU A 305 -18.56 3.46 -5.38
CA LEU A 305 -19.45 2.49 -4.75
C LEU A 305 -20.83 2.54 -5.43
N LEU A 306 -21.30 1.40 -5.92
CA LEU A 306 -22.59 1.28 -6.59
C LEU A 306 -23.74 1.47 -5.59
N GLY A 307 -24.27 2.68 -5.43
CA GLY A 307 -25.36 2.96 -4.47
C GLY A 307 -24.95 3.84 -3.29
N GLY A 308 -23.74 4.41 -3.31
CA GLY A 308 -23.22 5.24 -2.22
C GLY A 308 -22.67 4.42 -1.06
N GLY A 309 -22.32 5.11 0.03
CA GLY A 309 -21.71 4.51 1.22
C GLY A 309 -20.35 5.11 1.55
N GLN A 310 -19.70 4.52 2.55
CA GLN A 310 -18.35 4.90 2.98
C GLN A 310 -17.49 3.66 3.08
N ARG A 311 -16.37 3.60 2.34
CA ARG A 311 -15.37 2.54 2.51
C ARG A 311 -14.65 2.68 3.83
N ALA A 312 -14.41 1.53 4.45
CA ALA A 312 -13.47 1.38 5.55
C ALA A 312 -12.59 0.16 5.33
N LEU A 313 -11.39 0.23 5.90
CA LEU A 313 -10.49 -0.89 6.11
C LEU A 313 -10.76 -1.46 7.50
N LEU A 314 -10.71 -2.77 7.59
CA LEU A 314 -10.86 -3.53 8.81
C LEU A 314 -9.55 -4.23 9.11
N PHE A 315 -9.07 -4.08 10.35
CA PHE A 315 -7.86 -4.72 10.83
C PHE A 315 -8.20 -5.72 11.94
N GLN A 316 -7.89 -6.99 11.74
CA GLN A 316 -8.32 -8.08 12.63
C GLN A 316 -7.57 -8.09 13.98
N ILE A 317 -8.30 -8.28 15.09
CA ILE A 317 -7.81 -8.26 16.48
C ILE A 317 -7.76 -9.67 17.09
#